data_AF-A0A959A6F2-F1
#
_entry.id   AF-A0A959A6F2-F1
#
_cell.length_a   1.000
_cell.length_b   1.000
_cell.length_c   1.000
_cell.angle_alpha   90.00
_cell.angle_beta   90.00
_cell.angle_gamma   90.00
#
_symmetry.space_group_name_H-M   'P 1'
#
loop_
_entity.id
_entity.type
_entity.pdbx_description
1 polymer ?
#
loop_
_entity_poly.entity_id
_entity_poly.type
_entity_poly.pdbx_seq_one_letter_code
_entity_poly.pdbx_strand_id
1 'polypeptide(L)'
;MKNTIKQFLFSALAVLFTCSFSAPKTMPAAPGSGAFNTNALPVGGAYLVLAGKYGGNISKKELQGPCSLEVNGCAHGSKIFQFTLVVTQNGKKTTCGTKSGSLTRDMIAKLKSLSAGDEFEFSGTKAYLPNGKDVVDLRSEKFIVV
;
A
#
# COMPACT_ATOMS: atom_id res chain seq x y z
N MET A 1 -20.93 -41.52 49.68
CA MET A 1 -19.47 -41.44 49.45
C MET A 1 -18.84 -42.81 49.70
N LYS A 2 -18.26 -43.45 48.68
CA LYS A 2 -16.95 -44.13 48.71
C LYS A 2 -16.72 -44.88 47.40
N ASN A 3 -15.51 -44.69 46.91
CA ASN A 3 -15.01 -45.02 45.58
C ASN A 3 -14.49 -46.46 45.50
N THR A 4 -14.01 -46.77 44.28
CA THR A 4 -12.86 -47.64 43.95
C THR A 4 -13.28 -49.11 43.70
N ILE A 5 -12.90 -49.83 42.63
CA ILE A 5 -11.58 -50.08 42.01
C ILE A 5 -11.78 -50.67 40.59
N LYS A 6 -11.02 -50.12 39.62
CA LYS A 6 -10.26 -50.71 38.48
C LYS A 6 -10.58 -52.17 38.06
N GLN A 7 -10.57 -52.56 36.78
CA GLN A 7 -9.38 -52.62 35.91
C GLN A 7 -9.71 -53.31 34.55
N PHE A 8 -8.88 -53.05 33.54
CA PHE A 8 -8.56 -53.88 32.34
C PHE A 8 -9.56 -54.03 31.17
N LEU A 9 -9.17 -53.45 30.02
CA LEU A 9 -8.94 -54.13 28.72
C LEU A 9 -8.58 -53.04 27.69
N PHE A 10 -7.28 -52.76 27.49
CA PHE A 10 -6.53 -53.24 26.32
C PHE A 10 -7.37 -53.34 25.04
N SER A 11 -7.35 -52.28 24.24
CA SER A 11 -7.45 -52.40 22.78
C SER A 11 -6.62 -51.31 22.14
N ALA A 12 -5.40 -51.70 21.79
CA ALA A 12 -4.56 -50.98 20.87
C ALA A 12 -5.16 -51.15 19.47
N LEU A 13 -5.57 -50.06 18.85
CA LEU A 13 -5.72 -50.02 17.40
C LEU A 13 -4.99 -48.79 16.89
N ALA A 14 -3.76 -49.05 16.46
CA ALA A 14 -2.91 -48.11 15.74
C ALA A 14 -3.57 -47.76 14.41
N VAL A 15 -4.26 -46.61 14.36
CA VAL A 15 -4.57 -45.97 13.08
C VAL A 15 -3.38 -45.09 12.74
N LEU A 16 -2.42 -45.70 12.05
CA LEU A 16 -1.41 -44.98 11.27
C LEU A 16 -2.16 -44.12 10.25
N PHE A 17 -2.33 -42.83 10.59
CA PHE A 17 -2.68 -41.81 9.61
C PHE A 17 -1.55 -41.74 8.60
N THR A 18 -1.74 -42.40 7.47
CA THR A 18 -0.94 -42.23 6.27
C THR A 18 -1.14 -40.79 5.80
N CYS A 19 -0.17 -39.92 6.11
CA CYS A 19 -0.03 -38.63 5.43
C CYS A 19 0.31 -38.90 3.97
N SER A 20 -0.71 -39.06 3.13
CA SER A 20 -0.56 -38.95 1.69
C SER A 20 -0.18 -37.51 1.37
N PHE A 21 1.12 -37.26 1.21
CA PHE A 21 1.62 -36.08 0.53
C PHE A 21 1.20 -36.18 -0.95
N SER A 22 -0.01 -35.71 -1.25
CA SER A 22 -0.35 -35.30 -2.60
C SER A 22 0.51 -34.09 -2.93
N ALA A 23 1.62 -34.33 -3.66
CA ALA A 23 2.40 -33.27 -4.26
C ALA A 23 1.47 -32.35 -5.08
N PRO A 24 1.42 -31.03 -4.81
CA PRO A 24 0.76 -30.11 -5.70
C PRO A 24 1.47 -30.18 -7.05
N LYS A 25 0.69 -30.57 -8.06
CA LYS A 25 1.01 -30.38 -9.47
C LYS A 25 1.52 -28.95 -9.66
N THR A 26 2.63 -28.86 -10.37
CA THR A 26 3.01 -27.76 -11.26
C THR A 26 2.60 -26.39 -10.73
N MET A 27 3.56 -25.70 -10.11
CA MET A 27 3.48 -24.27 -9.85
C MET A 27 2.87 -23.58 -11.08
N PRO A 28 1.69 -22.95 -10.95
CA PRO A 28 1.32 -21.90 -11.88
C PRO A 28 2.41 -20.85 -11.74
N ALA A 29 3.02 -20.48 -12.87
CA ALA A 29 3.87 -19.29 -12.93
C ALA A 29 3.19 -18.16 -12.16
N ALA A 30 3.93 -17.56 -11.23
CA ALA A 30 3.45 -16.48 -10.39
C ALA A 30 2.71 -15.44 -11.27
N PRO A 31 1.40 -15.19 -11.03
CA PRO A 31 0.70 -14.17 -11.77
C PRO A 31 1.19 -12.83 -11.23
N GLY A 32 1.88 -12.10 -12.12
CA GLY A 32 2.13 -10.68 -11.95
C GLY A 32 3.36 -10.38 -11.12
N SER A 33 4.53 -10.43 -11.76
CA SER A 33 5.31 -9.20 -11.82
C SER A 33 4.36 -8.10 -12.29
N GLY A 34 3.66 -7.46 -11.35
CA GLY A 34 3.01 -6.19 -11.61
C GLY A 34 4.11 -5.35 -12.22
N ALA A 35 3.99 -5.07 -13.51
CA ALA A 35 5.02 -4.38 -14.26
C ALA A 35 5.35 -3.13 -13.46
N PHE A 36 6.49 -3.15 -12.77
CA PHE A 36 7.06 -1.97 -12.19
C PHE A 36 7.31 -1.13 -13.43
N ASN A 37 6.47 -0.12 -13.64
CA ASN A 37 6.51 0.67 -14.85
C ASN A 37 7.78 1.53 -14.73
N THR A 38 8.92 0.94 -15.09
CA THR A 38 10.26 1.54 -14.98
C THR A 38 10.41 2.77 -15.88
N ASN A 39 9.45 2.99 -16.77
CA ASN A 39 9.41 4.14 -17.69
C ASN A 39 9.09 5.48 -17.02
N ALA A 40 8.82 5.53 -15.72
CA ALA A 40 8.52 6.78 -15.02
C ALA A 40 9.23 6.93 -13.67
N LEU A 41 10.32 6.21 -13.41
CA LEU A 41 11.14 6.57 -12.25
C LEU A 41 11.82 7.91 -12.55
N PRO A 42 11.65 8.93 -11.69
CA PRO A 42 12.26 10.23 -11.91
C PRO A 42 13.78 10.03 -11.94
N VAL A 43 14.42 10.50 -13.02
CA VAL A 43 15.87 10.47 -13.16
C VAL A 43 16.45 11.45 -12.12
N GLY A 44 16.71 10.95 -10.91
CA GLY A 44 17.26 11.69 -9.77
C GLY A 44 16.23 12.41 -8.89
N GLY A 45 16.62 12.66 -7.64
CA GLY A 45 15.87 13.45 -6.65
C GLY A 45 15.09 12.62 -5.63
N ALA A 46 14.39 13.33 -4.75
CA ALA A 46 13.48 12.76 -3.77
C ALA A 46 12.04 12.87 -4.27
N TYR A 47 11.23 11.85 -4.01
CA TYR A 47 9.86 11.80 -4.51
C TYR A 47 8.90 11.13 -3.55
N LEU A 48 7.63 11.52 -3.65
CA LEU A 48 6.53 10.96 -2.89
C LEU A 48 5.98 9.71 -3.58
N VAL A 49 5.67 8.69 -2.79
CA VAL A 49 5.07 7.44 -3.23
C VAL A 49 3.75 7.23 -2.48
N LEU A 50 2.70 6.87 -3.22
CA LEU A 50 1.39 6.48 -2.69
C LEU A 50 1.18 4.99 -2.97
N ALA A 51 0.92 4.19 -1.94
CA ALA A 51 0.64 2.76 -2.09
C ALA A 51 1.69 2.01 -2.95
N GLY A 52 2.98 2.34 -2.75
CA GLY A 52 4.10 1.76 -3.50
C GLY A 52 4.28 2.28 -4.93
N LYS A 53 3.49 3.25 -5.38
CA LYS A 53 3.56 3.85 -6.72
C LYS A 53 3.95 5.33 -6.68
N TYR A 54 4.80 5.77 -7.61
CA TYR A 54 5.16 7.19 -7.78
C TYR A 54 4.09 7.98 -8.56
N GLY A 55 3.40 7.32 -9.49
CA GLY A 55 2.36 7.89 -10.35
C GLY A 55 1.79 6.85 -11.31
N GLY A 56 0.99 7.30 -12.28
CA GLY A 56 0.38 6.47 -13.32
C GLY A 56 -0.93 5.81 -12.90
N ASN A 57 -1.22 4.64 -13.46
CA ASN A 57 -2.50 3.98 -13.24
C ASN A 57 -2.64 3.44 -11.81
N ILE A 58 -3.75 3.76 -11.16
CA ILE A 58 -4.11 3.25 -9.84
C ILE A 58 -5.54 2.74 -9.83
N SER A 59 -5.72 1.52 -9.35
CA SER A 59 -7.04 0.90 -9.29
C SER A 59 -7.85 1.44 -8.12
N LYS A 60 -9.18 1.37 -8.24
CA LYS A 60 -10.08 1.72 -7.14
C LYS A 60 -9.84 0.87 -5.89
N LYS A 61 -9.42 -0.40 -6.06
CA LYS A 61 -9.08 -1.30 -4.94
C LYS A 61 -7.87 -0.80 -4.16
N GLU A 62 -6.85 -0.28 -4.85
CA GLU A 62 -5.68 0.31 -4.20
C GLU A 62 -6.05 1.57 -3.40
N LEU A 63 -6.95 2.40 -3.93
CA LEU A 63 -7.47 3.58 -3.22
C LEU A 63 -8.38 3.26 -2.03
N GLN A 64 -8.99 2.07 -2.01
CA GLN A 64 -9.80 1.61 -0.88
C GLN A 64 -8.95 1.07 0.28
N GLY A 65 -7.73 0.62 -0.02
CA GLY A 65 -6.77 0.12 0.95
C GLY A 65 -6.11 1.22 1.80
N PRO A 66 -5.04 0.87 2.54
CA PRO A 66 -4.24 1.85 3.26
C PRO A 66 -3.53 2.79 2.28
N CYS A 67 -3.92 4.07 2.26
CA CYS A 67 -3.26 5.11 1.49
C CYS A 67 -2.08 5.67 2.30
N SER A 68 -0.97 4.92 2.41
CA SER A 68 0.27 5.42 3.01
C SER A 68 1.04 6.31 2.05
N LEU A 69 1.64 7.37 2.60
CA LEU A 69 2.56 8.25 1.88
C LEU A 69 3.97 7.95 2.34
N GLU A 70 4.87 7.76 1.39
CA GLU A 70 6.27 7.41 1.61
C GLU A 70 7.19 8.33 0.81
N VAL A 71 8.44 8.45 1.26
CA VAL A 71 9.49 9.19 0.55
C VAL A 71 10.52 8.20 0.03
N ASN A 72 10.72 8.20 -1.28
CA ASN A 72 11.75 7.42 -1.97
C ASN A 72 12.75 8.33 -2.70
N GLY A 73 13.78 7.72 -3.28
CA GLY A 73 14.88 8.41 -3.95
C GLY A 73 15.97 8.84 -2.97
N CYS A 74 16.65 9.96 -3.26
CA CYS A 74 17.83 10.38 -2.51
C CYS A 74 17.55 10.82 -1.06
N ALA A 75 16.29 11.09 -0.71
CA ALA A 75 15.86 11.48 0.63
C ALA A 75 14.99 10.42 1.31
N HIS A 76 15.22 9.13 1.00
CA HIS A 76 14.53 8.03 1.67
C HIS A 76 14.62 8.13 3.20
N GLY A 77 13.53 7.82 3.90
CA GLY A 77 13.41 7.94 5.35
C GLY A 77 13.07 9.36 5.85
N SER A 78 12.92 10.33 4.94
CA SER A 78 12.44 11.67 5.28
C SER A 78 10.97 11.65 5.72
N LYS A 79 10.60 12.57 6.61
CA LYS A 79 9.24 12.69 7.13
C LYS A 79 8.48 13.80 6.43
N ILE A 80 7.47 13.42 5.64
CA ILE A 80 6.53 14.37 5.03
C ILE A 80 5.85 15.17 6.13
N PHE A 81 5.71 16.48 5.94
CA PHE A 81 5.00 17.35 6.87
C PHE A 81 4.04 18.32 6.19
N GLN A 82 4.09 18.46 4.86
CA GLN A 82 3.18 19.33 4.13
C GLN A 82 2.99 18.79 2.72
N PHE A 83 1.75 18.87 2.22
CA PHE A 83 1.44 18.65 0.82
C PHE A 83 0.04 19.18 0.48
N THR A 84 -0.21 19.34 -0.81
CA THR A 84 -1.53 19.64 -1.37
C THR A 84 -1.95 18.50 -2.30
N LEU A 85 -3.08 17.88 -2.01
CA LEU A 85 -3.75 16.95 -2.90
C LEU A 85 -4.58 17.74 -3.91
N VAL A 86 -4.35 17.50 -5.19
CA VAL A 86 -5.06 18.09 -6.30
C VAL A 86 -5.84 16.98 -6.98
N VAL A 87 -7.15 17.12 -7.10
CA VAL A 87 -8.06 16.12 -7.68
C VAL A 87 -8.83 16.73 -8.82
N THR A 88 -8.79 16.09 -9.99
CA THR A 88 -9.64 16.39 -11.14
C THR A 88 -10.69 15.29 -11.25
N GLN A 89 -11.93 15.62 -10.90
CA GLN A 89 -13.06 14.69 -10.94
C GLN A 89 -14.13 15.22 -11.89
N ASN A 90 -14.51 14.43 -12.89
CA ASN A 90 -15.44 14.86 -13.95
C ASN A 90 -15.06 16.22 -14.57
N GLY A 91 -13.77 16.43 -14.84
CA GLY A 91 -13.23 17.69 -15.38
C GLY A 91 -13.15 18.86 -14.40
N LYS A 92 -13.65 18.71 -13.16
CA LYS A 92 -13.57 19.74 -12.13
C LYS A 92 -12.38 19.52 -11.21
N LYS A 93 -11.51 20.53 -11.12
CA LYS A 93 -10.34 20.55 -10.22
C LYS A 93 -10.74 20.99 -8.81
N THR A 94 -10.26 20.27 -7.80
CA THR A 94 -10.40 20.58 -6.37
C THR A 94 -9.07 20.38 -5.68
N THR A 95 -8.79 21.18 -4.65
CA THR A 95 -7.50 21.15 -3.93
C THR A 95 -7.72 21.06 -2.43
N CYS A 96 -6.98 20.18 -1.77
CA CYS A 96 -6.99 20.00 -0.33
C CYS A 96 -5.56 20.09 0.18
N GLY A 97 -5.24 21.06 1.02
CA GLY A 97 -3.91 21.22 1.63
C GLY A 97 -3.84 20.65 3.04
N THR A 98 -2.67 20.19 3.46
CA THR A 98 -2.41 19.82 4.87
C THR A 98 -0.98 20.16 5.29
N LYS A 99 -0.81 20.46 6.58
CA LYS A 99 0.49 20.62 7.25
C LYS A 99 0.80 19.41 8.14
N SER A 100 0.32 18.24 7.73
CA SER A 100 0.60 16.97 8.39
C SER A 100 1.30 16.01 7.42
N GLY A 101 1.97 15.00 7.95
CA GLY A 101 2.59 13.93 7.15
C GLY A 101 1.62 12.87 6.63
N SER A 102 0.34 12.97 6.98
CA SER A 102 -0.68 11.97 6.65
C SER A 102 -1.84 12.59 5.88
N LEU A 103 -2.53 11.76 5.10
CA LEU A 103 -3.80 12.14 4.48
C LEU A 103 -4.85 12.45 5.55
N THR A 104 -5.60 13.54 5.37
CA THR A 104 -6.77 13.82 6.22
C THR A 104 -7.91 12.87 5.89
N ARG A 105 -8.90 12.76 6.78
CA ARG A 105 -10.10 11.95 6.53
C ARG A 105 -10.83 12.38 5.25
N ASP A 106 -10.92 13.69 5.02
CA ASP A 106 -11.57 14.26 3.83
C ASP A 106 -10.80 13.93 2.54
N MET A 107 -9.47 13.97 2.59
CA MET A 107 -8.63 13.55 1.47
C MET A 107 -8.84 12.06 1.15
N ILE A 108 -8.86 11.21 2.17
CA ILE A 108 -9.10 9.77 2.01
C ILE A 108 -10.50 9.53 1.41
N ALA A 109 -11.52 10.21 1.92
CA ALA A 109 -12.89 10.11 1.38
C ALA A 109 -12.94 10.57 -0.08
N LYS A 110 -12.24 11.66 -0.43
CA LYS A 110 -12.15 12.17 -1.80
C LYS A 110 -11.47 11.16 -2.73
N LEU A 111 -10.33 10.62 -2.35
CA LEU A 111 -9.62 9.58 -3.12
C LEU A 111 -10.49 8.33 -3.33
N LYS A 112 -11.21 7.88 -2.30
CA LYS A 112 -12.11 6.72 -2.40
C LYS A 112 -13.34 6.97 -3.29
N SER A 113 -13.74 8.23 -3.46
CA SER A 113 -14.87 8.62 -4.30
C SER A 113 -14.55 8.65 -5.79
N LEU A 114 -13.27 8.55 -6.18
CA LEU A 114 -12.85 8.64 -7.56
C LEU A 114 -13.34 7.43 -8.38
N SER A 115 -13.61 7.72 -9.65
CA SER A 115 -14.05 6.76 -10.66
C SER A 115 -13.01 6.67 -11.78
N ALA A 116 -13.10 5.62 -12.60
CA ALA A 116 -12.17 5.44 -13.71
C ALA A 116 -12.14 6.68 -14.62
N GLY A 117 -10.94 7.13 -14.97
CA GLY A 117 -10.69 8.36 -15.72
C GLY A 117 -10.51 9.62 -14.86
N ASP A 118 -10.89 9.60 -13.58
CA ASP A 118 -10.55 10.69 -12.67
C ASP A 118 -9.03 10.73 -12.43
N GLU A 119 -8.51 11.91 -12.13
CA GLU A 119 -7.07 12.14 -11.93
C GLU A 119 -6.80 12.77 -10.58
N PHE A 120 -5.62 12.50 -10.02
CA PHE A 120 -5.12 13.27 -8.88
C PHE A 120 -3.59 13.34 -8.86
N GLU A 121 -3.05 14.35 -8.20
CA GLU A 121 -1.62 14.52 -8.00
C GLU A 121 -1.35 15.15 -6.62
N PHE A 122 -0.18 14.87 -6.07
CA PHE A 122 0.34 15.62 -4.93
C PHE A 122 1.15 16.81 -5.45
N SER A 123 1.10 17.95 -4.77
CA SER A 123 1.85 19.15 -5.16
C SER A 123 2.33 19.90 -3.92
N GLY A 124 3.42 20.67 -4.07
CA GLY A 124 3.99 21.45 -2.96
C GLY A 124 4.38 20.59 -1.76
N THR A 125 4.78 19.34 -2.02
CA THR A 125 5.10 18.34 -1.00
C THR A 125 6.47 18.64 -0.39
N LYS A 126 6.53 18.73 0.93
CA LYS A 126 7.77 18.97 1.70
C LYS A 126 7.98 17.90 2.76
N ALA A 127 9.24 17.52 2.95
CA ALA A 127 9.65 16.58 3.97
C ALA A 127 10.88 17.07 4.74
N TYR A 128 10.96 16.73 6.02
CA TYR A 128 12.18 16.87 6.81
C TYR A 128 13.10 15.70 6.51
N LEU A 129 14.37 16.00 6.19
CA LEU A 129 15.41 14.98 6.08
C LEU A 129 15.58 14.24 7.42
N PRO A 130 16.21 13.05 7.44
CA PRO A 130 16.42 12.29 8.67
C PRO A 130 17.14 13.04 9.80
N ASN A 131 17.85 14.12 9.48
CA ASN A 131 18.48 15.01 10.47
C ASN A 131 17.48 15.92 11.21
N GLY A 132 16.21 15.94 10.81
CA GLY A 132 15.11 16.64 11.45
C GLY A 132 15.10 18.16 11.29
N LYS A 133 16.05 18.75 10.55
CA LYS A 133 16.19 20.21 10.39
C LYS A 133 16.05 20.64 8.95
N ASP A 134 16.70 19.90 8.05
CA ASP A 134 16.72 20.27 6.65
C ASP A 134 15.43 19.84 5.97
N VAL A 135 14.96 20.67 5.04
CA VAL A 135 13.72 20.45 4.29
C VAL A 135 14.07 20.20 2.84
N VAL A 136 13.41 19.22 2.24
CA VAL A 136 13.49 18.91 0.83
C VAL A 136 12.10 18.97 0.20
N ASP A 137 12.04 19.47 -1.03
CA ASP A 137 10.85 19.39 -1.88
C ASP A 137 10.78 18.01 -2.54
N LEU A 138 9.63 17.36 -2.44
CA LEU A 138 9.39 16.06 -3.05
C LEU A 138 8.71 16.23 -4.39
N ARG A 139 9.23 15.53 -5.39
CA ARG A 139 8.54 15.35 -6.68
C ARG A 139 7.38 14.38 -6.53
N SER A 140 6.42 14.48 -7.42
CA SER A 140 5.23 13.63 -7.49
C SER A 140 4.78 13.57 -8.94
N GLU A 141 4.10 12.48 -9.30
CA GLU A 141 3.46 12.34 -10.59
C GLU A 141 1.95 12.23 -10.45
N LYS A 142 1.29 12.48 -11.58
CA LYS A 142 -0.15 12.32 -11.71
C LYS A 142 -0.54 10.85 -11.65
N PHE A 143 -1.64 10.57 -10.96
CA PHE A 143 -2.34 9.30 -10.98
C PHE A 143 -3.60 9.38 -11.81
N ILE A 144 -3.89 8.31 -12.55
CA ILE A 144 -5.14 8.13 -13.30
C ILE A 144 -5.84 6.90 -12.72
N VAL A 145 -7.11 7.06 -12.35
CA VAL A 145 -7.89 5.95 -11.81
C VAL A 145 -8.30 5.03 -12.95
N VAL A 146 -8.04 3.72 -12.79
CA VAL A 146 -8.39 2.67 -13.77
C VAL A 146 -9.27 1.58 -13.17
#